data_AF-A0A9R1WR61-F1
#
_entry.id   AF-A0A9R1WR61-F1
#
_cell.length_a   1.000
_cell.length_b   1.000
_cell.length_c   1.000
_cell.angle_alpha   90.00
_cell.angle_beta   90.00
_cell.angle_gamma   90.00
#
_symmetry.space_group_name_H-M   'P 1'
#
loop_
_entity.id
_entity.type
_entity.pdbx_description
1 polymer ?
#
loop_
_entity_poly.entity_id
_entity_poly.type
_entity_poly.pdbx_seq_one_letter_code
_entity_poly.pdbx_strand_id
1 'polypeptide(L)'
;MKSKKINECLNQFHVAMPKPCDQKERHVCIPESILEAKAMEAEKVKRKLEMDNENENGGAGVYSASLKKHYLLADDEWKEDNMYAILDAHNAFDFIDQDILQMLEELEKEEGLLQEQGDGEDEEMEGEDLTPKQQKEHNKIRKKKSILILERRIKKSTAEDRPIFPRKFDKDKRFTS
;
A
#
# COMPACT_ATOMS: atom_id res chain seq x y z
N MET A 1 33.36 -40.93 49.46
CA MET A 1 32.54 -39.91 48.77
C MET A 1 32.23 -40.38 47.34
N LYS A 2 31.33 -41.34 47.15
CA LYS A 2 30.83 -41.76 45.82
C LYS A 2 29.31 -41.79 45.89
N SER A 3 28.67 -40.63 45.79
CA SER A 3 27.21 -40.53 45.77
C SER A 3 26.72 -40.65 44.32
N LYS A 4 25.63 -41.41 44.10
CA LYS A 4 25.04 -41.61 42.77
C LYS A 4 24.61 -40.30 42.09
N LYS A 5 24.30 -39.27 42.89
CA LYS A 5 23.94 -37.92 42.45
C LYS A 5 25.06 -37.20 41.68
N ILE A 6 26.33 -37.53 41.95
CA ILE A 6 27.46 -36.95 41.19
C ILE A 6 27.42 -37.43 39.74
N ASN A 7 27.03 -38.69 39.52
CA ASN A 7 26.96 -39.26 38.18
C ASN A 7 25.84 -38.65 37.32
N GLU A 8 24.75 -38.19 37.95
CA GLU A 8 23.67 -37.47 37.27
C GLU A 8 24.13 -36.09 36.77
N CYS A 9 25.08 -35.44 37.46
CA CYS A 9 25.61 -34.11 37.07
C CYS A 9 26.93 -34.16 36.27
N LEU A 10 27.51 -35.34 36.01
CA LEU A 10 28.81 -35.46 35.30
C LEU A 10 28.82 -34.76 33.93
N ASN A 11 27.68 -34.74 33.24
CA ASN A 11 27.54 -34.06 31.96
C ASN A 11 27.72 -32.54 32.05
N GLN A 12 27.46 -31.92 33.22
CA GLN A 12 27.68 -30.50 33.45
C GLN A 12 29.17 -30.18 33.70
N PHE A 13 29.92 -31.15 34.24
CA PHE A 13 31.36 -31.00 34.49
C PHE A 13 32.21 -31.35 33.26
N HIS A 14 31.65 -32.11 32.32
CA HIS A 14 32.37 -32.51 31.11
C HIS A 14 32.36 -31.40 30.05
N VAL A 15 33.51 -30.76 29.82
CA VAL A 15 33.71 -29.81 28.71
C VAL A 15 34.19 -30.57 27.48
N ALA A 16 33.44 -30.49 26.38
CA ALA A 16 33.84 -31.10 25.11
C ALA A 16 34.96 -30.30 24.45
N MET A 17 36.06 -30.98 24.10
CA MET A 17 37.14 -30.37 23.32
C MET A 17 36.91 -30.59 21.83
N PRO A 18 36.87 -29.53 21.01
CA PRO A 18 36.64 -29.66 19.57
C PRO A 18 37.81 -30.41 18.92
N LYS A 19 37.49 -31.43 18.13
CA LYS A 19 38.48 -32.09 17.27
C LYS A 19 38.62 -31.26 15.98
N PRO A 20 39.85 -30.96 15.52
CA PRO A 20 40.06 -30.20 14.30
C PRO A 20 39.52 -31.01 13.11
N CYS A 21 38.46 -30.50 12.47
CA CYS A 21 37.80 -31.14 11.32
C CYS A 21 38.25 -30.51 9.99
N ASP A 22 38.50 -29.20 9.98
CA ASP A 22 38.86 -28.41 8.77
C ASP A 22 40.21 -27.69 8.98
N GLN A 23 40.85 -27.28 7.88
CA GLN A 23 42.03 -26.39 7.88
C GLN A 23 41.67 -24.88 7.87
N LYS A 24 40.41 -24.53 8.15
CA LYS A 24 39.97 -23.12 8.19
C LYS A 24 40.02 -22.59 9.61
N GLU A 25 40.78 -21.51 9.82
CA GLU A 25 40.81 -20.80 11.08
C GLU A 25 39.55 -19.96 11.26
N ARG A 26 38.85 -20.16 12.38
CA ARG A 26 37.67 -19.39 12.78
C ARG A 26 38.04 -18.57 14.00
N HIS A 27 38.74 -17.46 13.77
CA HIS A 27 39.16 -16.56 14.85
C HIS A 27 37.96 -15.84 15.46
N VAL A 28 38.15 -15.32 16.68
CA VAL A 28 37.15 -14.48 17.35
C VAL A 28 37.21 -13.08 16.74
N CYS A 29 36.11 -12.57 16.20
CA CYS A 29 36.02 -11.23 15.65
C CYS A 29 35.50 -10.25 16.72
N ILE A 30 36.41 -9.63 17.47
CA ILE A 30 36.09 -8.57 18.44
C ILE A 30 36.46 -7.23 17.79
N PRO A 31 35.50 -6.29 17.61
CA PRO A 31 35.81 -4.98 17.06
C PRO A 31 36.65 -4.16 18.06
N GLU A 32 37.59 -3.39 17.54
CA GLU A 32 38.55 -2.58 18.32
C GLU A 32 37.84 -1.58 19.24
N SER A 33 36.73 -1.01 18.79
CA SER A 33 35.90 -0.06 19.55
C SER A 33 35.44 -0.59 20.91
N ILE A 34 35.25 -1.91 21.06
CA ILE A 34 34.86 -2.52 22.33
C ILE A 34 36.05 -2.65 23.29
N LEU A 35 37.25 -2.92 22.76
CA LEU A 35 38.47 -3.01 23.58
C LEU A 35 38.80 -1.63 24.17
N GLU A 36 38.69 -0.58 23.36
CA GLU A 36 38.85 0.81 23.79
C GLU A 36 37.76 1.22 24.79
N ALA A 37 36.50 0.87 24.54
CA ALA A 37 35.40 1.17 25.45
C ALA A 37 35.60 0.55 26.84
N LYS A 38 36.10 -0.71 26.91
CA LYS A 38 36.43 -1.36 28.19
C LYS A 38 37.57 -0.69 28.93
N ALA A 39 38.57 -0.17 28.21
CA ALA A 39 39.65 0.61 28.80
C ALA A 39 39.12 1.94 29.37
N MET A 40 38.27 2.65 28.62
CA MET A 40 37.65 3.90 29.07
C MET A 40 36.68 3.73 30.24
N GLU A 41 35.98 2.60 30.32
CA GLU A 41 35.09 2.29 31.45
C GLU A 41 35.88 2.12 32.76
N ALA A 42 37.10 1.58 32.69
CA ALA A 42 38.03 1.55 33.82
C ALA A 42 38.46 2.96 34.26
N GLU A 43 38.46 3.94 33.34
CA GLU A 43 38.76 5.37 33.61
C GLU A 43 37.55 6.18 34.13
N LYS A 44 36.40 5.53 34.38
CA LYS A 44 35.18 6.09 35.04
C LYS A 44 34.47 7.24 34.31
N VAL A 45 34.72 7.46 33.02
CA VAL A 45 33.96 8.45 32.24
C VAL A 45 32.54 7.92 32.00
N LYS A 46 31.58 8.35 32.81
CA LYS A 46 30.17 7.98 32.63
C LYS A 46 29.57 8.74 31.46
N ARG A 47 29.11 8.01 30.43
CA ARG A 47 28.32 8.56 29.33
C ARG A 47 26.91 8.88 29.83
N LYS A 48 26.32 9.98 29.34
CA LYS A 48 24.90 10.25 29.56
C LYS A 48 24.08 9.15 28.88
N LEU A 49 23.18 8.52 29.63
CA LEU A 49 22.25 7.52 29.11
C LEU A 49 20.94 8.20 28.71
N GLU A 50 20.15 7.55 27.85
CA GLU A 50 18.82 8.08 27.51
C GLU A 50 17.88 8.11 28.74
N MET A 51 18.14 7.28 29.76
CA MET A 51 17.46 7.36 31.06
C MET A 51 17.74 8.69 31.78
N ASP A 52 18.95 9.22 31.68
CA ASP A 52 19.29 10.51 32.27
C ASP A 52 18.60 11.65 31.51
N ASN A 53 18.56 11.58 30.18
CA ASN A 53 17.84 12.54 29.34
C ASN A 53 16.32 12.54 29.60
N GLU A 54 15.73 11.36 29.81
CA GLU A 54 14.32 11.21 30.16
C GLU A 54 14.02 11.91 31.50
N ASN A 55 14.86 11.69 32.52
CA ASN A 55 14.72 12.33 33.82
C ASN A 55 14.88 13.86 33.74
N GLU A 56 15.79 14.36 32.90
CA GLU A 56 15.98 15.80 32.65
C GLU A 56 14.76 16.43 31.94
N ASN A 57 14.09 15.70 31.03
CA ASN A 57 13.04 16.22 30.15
C ASN A 57 11.61 15.96 30.61
N GLY A 58 11.39 15.76 31.91
CA GLY A 58 10.05 15.64 32.50
C GLY A 58 9.64 14.23 32.92
N GLY A 59 10.56 13.26 32.83
CA GLY A 59 10.41 11.92 33.37
C GLY A 59 9.46 11.00 32.61
N ALA A 60 9.27 9.81 33.16
CA ALA A 60 8.47 8.74 32.57
C ALA A 60 7.02 9.18 32.33
N GLY A 61 6.60 9.08 31.07
CA GLY A 61 5.22 9.38 30.62
C GLY A 61 5.03 10.78 30.04
N VAL A 62 5.97 11.71 30.21
CA VAL A 62 5.95 13.02 29.54
C VAL A 62 6.97 13.09 28.41
N TYR A 63 8.16 12.53 28.62
CA TYR A 63 9.20 12.49 27.60
C TYR A 63 8.84 11.53 26.46
N SER A 64 8.90 12.02 25.22
CA SER A 64 8.78 11.21 24.00
C SER A 64 10.13 11.15 23.30
N ALA A 65 10.75 9.98 23.29
CA ALA A 65 12.02 9.76 22.61
C ALA A 65 11.80 9.68 21.09
N SER A 66 12.48 10.53 20.32
CA SER A 66 12.51 10.40 18.86
C SER A 66 13.34 9.18 18.45
N LEU A 67 12.72 8.25 17.73
CA LEU A 67 13.41 7.09 17.16
C LEU A 67 14.35 7.48 16.02
N LYS A 68 14.08 8.61 15.34
CA LYS A 68 14.83 9.07 14.15
C LYS A 68 16.18 9.72 14.50
N LYS A 69 16.36 10.19 15.75
CA LYS A 69 17.53 10.93 16.24
C LYS A 69 18.88 10.26 15.93
N HIS A 70 18.94 8.93 16.05
CA HIS A 70 20.18 8.15 15.97
C HIS A 70 20.37 7.45 14.61
N TYR A 71 19.59 7.80 13.59
CA TYR A 71 19.77 7.23 12.26
C TYR A 71 21.06 7.76 11.60
N LEU A 72 21.68 6.91 10.79
CA LEU A 72 22.87 7.24 10.00
C LEU A 72 22.42 7.45 8.56
N LEU A 73 22.26 8.72 8.16
CA LEU A 73 21.91 9.14 6.80
C LEU A 73 23.10 9.85 6.16
N ALA A 74 23.02 10.09 4.85
CA ALA A 74 24.02 10.90 4.14
C ALA A 74 23.99 12.35 4.64
N ASP A 75 22.79 12.92 4.78
CA ASP A 75 22.56 14.26 5.31
C ASP A 75 21.73 14.20 6.59
N ASP A 76 22.18 14.90 7.62
CA ASP A 76 21.52 14.91 8.94
C ASP A 76 20.21 15.72 8.94
N GLU A 77 20.03 16.64 7.99
CA GLU A 77 18.85 17.50 7.89
C GLU A 77 17.58 16.69 7.59
N TRP A 78 17.70 15.63 6.78
CA TRP A 78 16.56 14.85 6.31
C TRP A 78 16.10 13.78 7.33
N LYS A 79 16.73 13.72 8.52
CA LYS A 79 16.35 12.74 9.56
C LYS A 79 14.91 12.89 10.01
N GLU A 80 14.40 14.12 10.05
CA GLU A 80 13.05 14.39 10.53
C GLU A 80 11.99 14.34 9.42
N ASP A 81 12.42 14.21 8.16
CA ASP A 81 11.51 14.15 7.01
C ASP A 81 10.56 12.94 7.08
N ASN A 82 9.37 13.10 6.51
CA ASN A 82 8.33 12.08 6.49
C ASN A 82 8.20 11.50 5.09
N MET A 83 8.43 10.19 4.98
CA MET A 83 8.21 9.43 3.75
C MET A 83 6.70 9.20 3.54
N TYR A 84 6.22 9.38 2.31
CA TYR A 84 4.87 8.97 1.94
C TYR A 84 4.81 7.45 1.83
N ALA A 85 3.84 6.82 2.51
CA ALA A 85 3.66 5.37 2.47
C ALA A 85 2.73 4.93 1.33
N ILE A 86 1.67 5.69 1.05
CA ILE A 86 0.63 5.33 0.08
C ILE A 86 0.37 6.53 -0.83
N LEU A 87 0.35 6.29 -2.14
CA LEU A 87 0.04 7.28 -3.18
C LEU A 87 -0.91 6.62 -4.20
N ASP A 88 -2.08 7.23 -4.43
CA ASP A 88 -3.12 6.73 -5.35
C ASP A 88 -3.45 5.24 -5.21
N ALA A 89 -3.61 4.78 -3.96
CA ALA A 89 -3.84 3.38 -3.59
C ALA A 89 -2.70 2.39 -3.90
N HIS A 90 -1.54 2.89 -4.33
CA HIS A 90 -0.31 2.14 -4.50
C HIS A 90 0.65 2.44 -3.35
N ASN A 91 1.48 1.45 -3.01
CA ASN A 91 2.50 1.58 -1.97
C ASN A 91 3.76 2.22 -2.56
N ALA A 92 4.27 3.27 -1.95
CA ALA A 92 5.47 3.96 -2.45
C ALA A 92 6.72 3.07 -2.38
N PHE A 93 6.83 2.20 -1.37
CA PHE A 93 8.00 1.33 -1.18
C PHE A 93 8.19 0.32 -2.31
N ASP A 94 7.13 -0.01 -3.05
CA ASP A 94 7.20 -0.97 -4.16
C ASP A 94 7.90 -0.36 -5.39
N PHE A 95 8.11 0.96 -5.40
CA PHE A 95 8.71 1.72 -6.51
C PHE A 95 10.04 2.39 -6.10
N ILE A 96 10.68 1.97 -5.01
CA ILE A 96 11.99 2.53 -4.59
C ILE A 96 13.11 1.62 -5.09
N ASP A 97 13.71 1.98 -6.21
CA ASP A 97 14.86 1.29 -6.80
C ASP A 97 15.98 2.27 -7.21
N GLN A 98 17.23 1.78 -7.21
CA GLN A 98 18.39 2.58 -7.63
C GLN A 98 18.33 2.93 -9.13
N ASP A 99 17.77 2.02 -9.94
CA ASP A 99 17.78 2.10 -11.40
C ASP A 99 16.44 2.59 -11.99
N ILE A 100 15.54 3.12 -11.16
CA ILE A 100 14.16 3.48 -11.58
C ILE A 100 14.13 4.47 -12.75
N LEU A 101 15.06 5.42 -12.79
CA LEU A 101 15.13 6.43 -13.86
C LEU A 101 15.52 5.80 -15.20
N GLN A 102 16.39 4.79 -15.18
CA GLN A 102 16.78 4.08 -16.40
C GLN A 102 15.60 3.25 -16.93
N MET A 103 14.91 2.53 -16.04
CA MET A 103 13.70 1.77 -16.41
C MET A 103 12.62 2.68 -17.00
N LEU A 104 12.46 3.87 -16.44
CA LEU A 104 11.51 4.87 -16.93
C LEU A 104 11.89 5.38 -18.32
N GLU A 105 13.18 5.67 -18.58
CA GLU A 105 13.66 6.09 -19.90
C GLU A 105 13.47 4.99 -20.97
N GLU A 106 13.65 3.72 -20.60
CA GLU A 106 13.40 2.57 -21.48
C GLU A 106 11.92 2.44 -21.83
N LEU A 107 11.04 2.61 -20.84
CA LEU A 107 9.58 2.60 -21.03
C LEU A 107 9.11 3.76 -21.92
N GLU A 108 9.59 4.98 -21.70
CA GLU A 108 9.24 6.14 -22.53
C GLU A 108 9.64 5.94 -24.00
N LYS A 109 10.77 5.26 -24.27
CA LYS A 109 11.19 4.91 -25.63
C LYS A 109 10.27 3.87 -26.27
N GLU A 110 9.86 2.87 -25.50
CA GLU A 110 8.91 1.84 -25.96
C GLU A 110 7.54 2.47 -26.27
N GLU A 111 7.02 3.31 -25.38
CA GLU A 111 5.76 4.03 -25.60
C GLU A 111 5.84 4.96 -26.81
N GLY A 112 6.97 5.67 -27.00
CA GLY A 112 7.17 6.51 -28.18
C GLY A 112 7.12 5.71 -29.49
N LEU A 113 7.69 4.50 -29.52
CA LEU A 113 7.63 3.60 -30.67
C LEU A 113 6.20 3.06 -30.90
N LEU A 114 5.47 2.73 -29.84
CA LEU A 114 4.06 2.30 -29.92
C LEU A 114 3.15 3.42 -30.43
N GLN A 115 3.39 4.65 -29.99
CA GLN A 115 2.63 5.81 -30.42
C GLN A 115 2.90 6.14 -31.90
N GLU A 116 4.14 6.02 -32.37
CA GLU A 116 4.47 6.17 -33.80
C GLU A 116 3.83 5.06 -34.67
N GLN A 117 3.68 3.85 -34.11
CA GLN A 117 2.96 2.76 -34.76
C GLN A 117 1.44 2.96 -34.82
N GLY A 118 0.90 3.99 -34.16
CA GLY A 118 -0.52 4.34 -34.19
C GLY A 118 -1.41 3.57 -33.21
N ASP A 119 -0.84 2.70 -32.37
CA ASP A 119 -1.60 1.86 -31.43
C ASP A 119 -2.10 2.63 -30.18
N GLY A 120 -1.75 3.92 -30.09
CA GLY A 120 -2.19 4.85 -29.03
C GLY A 120 -3.25 5.85 -29.47
N GLU A 121 -3.62 5.88 -30.74
CA GLU A 121 -4.87 6.51 -31.14
C GLU A 121 -5.96 5.49 -30.82
N ASP A 122 -6.88 5.84 -29.93
CA ASP A 122 -8.20 5.23 -29.95
C ASP A 122 -8.70 5.46 -31.37
N GLU A 123 -8.46 4.50 -32.28
CA GLU A 123 -9.26 4.34 -33.48
C GLU A 123 -10.66 4.15 -32.91
N GLU A 124 -11.37 5.27 -32.71
CA GLU A 124 -12.81 5.30 -32.69
C GLU A 124 -13.17 4.60 -33.99
N MET A 125 -13.37 3.27 -33.90
CA MET A 125 -13.94 2.47 -34.96
C MET A 125 -15.20 3.24 -35.30
N GLU A 126 -15.12 4.07 -36.36
CA GLU A 126 -16.21 4.83 -36.94
C GLU A 126 -17.17 3.76 -37.46
N GLY A 127 -17.91 3.16 -36.53
CA GLY A 127 -18.82 2.08 -36.79
C GLY A 127 -19.95 2.70 -37.56
N GLU A 128 -19.89 2.59 -38.89
CA GLU A 128 -20.83 3.12 -39.88
C GLU A 128 -21.68 4.25 -39.29
N ASP A 129 -21.13 5.46 -39.30
CA ASP A 129 -21.83 6.67 -38.87
C ASP A 129 -23.29 6.61 -39.36
N LEU A 130 -24.22 6.36 -38.42
CA LEU A 130 -25.63 6.37 -38.74
C LEU A 130 -25.90 7.70 -39.44
N THR A 131 -26.48 7.66 -40.64
CA THR A 131 -26.75 8.89 -41.41
C THR A 131 -27.48 9.87 -40.49
N PRO A 132 -27.26 11.19 -40.55
CA PRO A 132 -27.91 12.14 -39.63
C PRO A 132 -29.45 12.01 -39.58
N LYS A 133 -30.05 11.44 -40.64
CA LYS A 133 -31.46 11.02 -40.67
C LYS A 133 -31.75 9.84 -39.72
N GLN A 134 -30.97 8.76 -39.79
CA GLN A 134 -31.11 7.57 -38.96
C GLN A 134 -30.88 7.89 -37.47
N GLN A 135 -29.92 8.76 -37.12
CA GLN A 135 -29.72 9.21 -35.74
C GLN A 135 -30.94 9.98 -35.21
N LYS A 136 -31.49 10.90 -36.02
CA LYS A 136 -32.71 11.64 -35.67
C LYS A 136 -33.91 10.71 -35.49
N GLU A 137 -34.04 9.68 -36.32
CA GLU A 137 -35.08 8.66 -36.19
C GLU A 137 -34.89 7.78 -34.95
N HIS A 138 -33.67 7.30 -34.69
CA HIS A 138 -33.33 6.55 -33.50
C HIS A 138 -33.66 7.34 -32.21
N ASN A 139 -33.30 8.63 -32.17
CA ASN A 139 -33.63 9.50 -31.05
C ASN A 139 -35.14 9.73 -30.89
N LYS A 140 -35.89 9.86 -31.99
CA LYS A 140 -37.36 9.91 -31.96
C LYS A 140 -37.96 8.61 -31.42
N ILE A 141 -37.42 7.44 -31.81
CA ILE A 141 -37.87 6.13 -31.33
C ILE A 141 -37.59 5.99 -29.83
N ARG A 142 -36.39 6.35 -29.35
CA ARG A 142 -36.05 6.32 -27.92
C ARG A 142 -36.96 7.22 -27.09
N LYS A 143 -37.19 8.47 -27.55
CA LYS A 143 -38.12 9.40 -26.88
C LYS A 143 -39.55 8.89 -26.87
N LYS A 144 -40.02 8.30 -27.98
CA LYS A 144 -41.37 7.71 -28.04
C LYS A 144 -41.50 6.50 -27.11
N LYS A 145 -40.47 5.64 -27.04
CA LYS A 145 -40.43 4.51 -26.11
C LYS A 145 -40.44 4.96 -24.65
N SER A 146 -39.68 6.00 -24.28
CA SER A 146 -39.67 6.50 -22.90
C SER A 146 -41.02 7.09 -22.49
N ILE A 147 -41.64 7.90 -23.36
CA ILE A 147 -43.00 8.44 -23.14
C ILE A 147 -44.02 7.31 -22.97
N LEU A 148 -43.99 6.30 -23.84
CA LEU A 148 -44.92 5.16 -23.76
C LEU A 148 -44.73 4.32 -22.50
N ILE A 149 -43.49 4.18 -22.00
CA ILE A 149 -43.20 3.53 -20.71
C ILE A 149 -43.76 4.36 -19.55
N LEU A 150 -43.58 5.69 -19.57
CA LEU A 150 -44.12 6.59 -18.55
C LEU A 150 -45.65 6.56 -18.54
N GLU A 151 -46.30 6.68 -19.69
CA GLU A 151 -47.75 6.54 -19.83
C GLU A 151 -48.21 5.19 -19.30
N ARG A 152 -47.56 4.08 -19.68
CA ARG A 152 -47.89 2.75 -19.18
C ARG A 152 -47.74 2.64 -17.66
N ARG A 153 -46.76 3.32 -17.04
CA ARG A 153 -46.58 3.33 -15.58
C ARG A 153 -47.69 4.12 -14.89
N ILE A 154 -48.06 5.29 -15.41
CA ILE A 154 -49.16 6.13 -14.90
C ILE A 154 -50.50 5.39 -15.00
N LYS A 155 -50.71 4.63 -16.07
CA LYS A 155 -51.92 3.86 -16.33
C LYS A 155 -52.09 2.61 -15.48
N LYS A 156 -51.02 2.10 -14.87
CA LYS A 156 -51.12 0.97 -13.95
C LYS A 156 -51.70 1.47 -12.62
N SER A 157 -52.80 0.86 -12.20
CA SER A 157 -53.49 1.15 -10.94
C SER A 157 -52.59 1.11 -9.70
N THR A 158 -51.49 0.35 -9.76
CA THR A 158 -50.50 0.20 -8.68
C THR A 158 -49.81 1.51 -8.28
N ALA A 159 -49.85 2.55 -9.12
CA ALA A 159 -49.23 3.85 -8.81
C ALA A 159 -50.14 4.81 -8.03
N GLU A 160 -51.47 4.64 -8.09
CA GLU A 160 -52.44 5.57 -7.48
C GLU A 160 -53.59 4.88 -6.73
N ASP A 161 -53.55 3.54 -6.57
CA ASP A 161 -54.57 2.70 -5.93
C ASP A 161 -56.01 2.91 -6.45
N ARG A 162 -56.14 3.20 -7.75
CA ARG A 162 -57.43 3.42 -8.42
C ARG A 162 -57.90 2.17 -9.18
N PRO A 163 -59.20 1.82 -9.18
CA PRO A 163 -59.72 0.71 -9.97
C PRO A 163 -59.59 0.99 -11.48
N ILE A 164 -59.21 -0.02 -12.25
CA ILE A 164 -59.08 0.08 -13.72
C ILE A 164 -60.50 0.12 -14.33
N PHE A 165 -60.84 1.23 -14.98
CA PHE A 165 -62.16 1.41 -15.57
C PHE A 165 -62.27 0.69 -16.95
N PRO A 166 -63.32 -0.11 -17.22
CA PRO A 166 -63.46 -0.81 -18.48
C PRO A 166 -63.70 0.17 -19.64
N ARG A 167 -62.94 0.03 -20.74
CA ARG A 167 -63.04 0.88 -21.95
C ARG A 167 -64.43 0.99 -22.56
N LYS A 168 -65.34 0.03 -22.30
CA LYS A 168 -66.72 0.06 -22.79
C LYS A 168 -67.51 1.25 -22.23
N PHE A 169 -67.15 1.73 -21.04
CA PHE A 169 -67.88 2.77 -20.31
C PHE A 169 -67.18 4.13 -20.33
N ASP A 170 -65.89 4.21 -20.69
CA ASP A 170 -65.15 5.47 -20.89
C ASP A 170 -64.83 5.69 -22.38
N LYS A 171 -65.82 6.25 -23.10
CA LYS A 171 -65.73 6.52 -24.55
C LYS A 171 -64.83 7.72 -24.86
N ASP A 172 -64.71 8.65 -23.92
CA ASP A 172 -64.00 9.91 -24.10
C ASP A 172 -62.54 9.84 -23.60
N LYS A 173 -62.11 8.69 -23.06
CA LYS A 173 -60.78 8.44 -22.49
C LYS A 173 -60.38 9.49 -21.45
N ARG A 174 -61.38 10.00 -20.71
CA ARG A 174 -61.18 11.09 -19.73
C ARG A 174 -60.58 10.59 -18.43
N PHE A 175 -60.79 9.31 -18.11
CA PHE A 175 -60.14 8.65 -17.01
C PHE A 175 -58.97 7.85 -17.58
N THR A 176 -57.80 7.99 -16.95
CA THR A 176 -56.55 7.43 -17.47
C THR A 176 -56.66 5.90 -17.55
N SER A 177 -56.90 5.39 -18.76
CA SER A 177 -56.76 3.97 -19.10
C SER A 177 -55.32 3.61 -19.38
#